data_AF-A0A532EX83-F1
#
_entry.id   AF-A0A532EX83-F1
#
_cell.length_a   1.000
_cell.length_b   1.000
_cell.length_c   1.000
_cell.angle_alpha   90.00
_cell.angle_beta   90.00
_cell.angle_gamma   90.00
#
_symmetry.space_group_name_H-M   'P 1'
#
loop_
_entity.id
_entity.type
_entity.pdbx_description
1 polymer ?
#
loop_
_entity_poly.entity_id
_entity_poly.type
_entity_poly.pdbx_seq_one_letter_code
_entity_poly.pdbx_strand_id
1 'polypeptide(L)' 'MECARCDGLMVTDSLLDIQESSIPMWMKGWRCVSCGNIVDPLIQQHRMIQRAGAGRLLETEAAKPQLRHVA' A
#
# COMPACT_ATOMS: atom_id res chain seq x y z
N MET A 1 19.97 -4.06 -2.88
CA MET A 1 18.67 -4.72 -2.66
C MET A 1 18.14 -5.11 -4.03
N GLU A 2 17.71 -6.36 -4.20
CA GLU A 2 17.18 -6.91 -5.45
C GLU A 2 15.68 -7.14 -5.35
N CYS A 3 14.98 -6.96 -6.47
CA CYS A 3 13.53 -7.08 -6.51
C CYS A 3 13.09 -8.54 -6.48
N ALA A 4 12.34 -8.95 -5.47
CA ALA A 4 11.78 -10.30 -5.35
C ALA A 4 10.81 -10.75 -6.48
N ARG A 5 10.52 -9.88 -7.47
CA ARG A 5 9.68 -10.22 -8.63
C ARG A 5 10.45 -10.43 -9.93
N CYS A 6 11.57 -9.73 -10.12
CA CYS A 6 12.29 -9.71 -11.40
C CYS A 6 13.81 -9.59 -11.25
N ASP A 7 14.31 -9.69 -10.02
CA ASP A 7 15.73 -9.55 -9.65
C ASP A 7 16.36 -8.20 -10.07
N GLY A 8 15.52 -7.23 -10.45
CA GLY A 8 15.95 -5.89 -10.82
C GLY A 8 16.38 -5.02 -9.64
N LEU A 9 17.04 -3.91 -9.94
CA LEU A 9 17.53 -2.97 -8.94
C LEU A 9 16.37 -2.31 -8.16
N MET A 10 16.49 -2.28 -6.83
CA MET A 10 15.61 -1.52 -5.96
C MET A 10 16.30 -0.26 -5.44
N VAL A 11 15.57 0.86 -5.49
CA VAL A 11 16.01 2.17 -5.00
C VAL A 11 15.05 2.66 -3.92
N THR A 12 15.57 3.48 -3.00
CA THR A 12 14.72 4.14 -2.01
C THR A 12 13.87 5.20 -2.70
N ASP A 13 12.58 5.22 -2.39
CA ASP A 13 11.60 6.15 -2.95
C ASP A 13 10.74 6.75 -1.83
N SER A 14 10.26 7.96 -2.05
CA SER A 14 9.33 8.65 -1.15
C SER A 14 7.90 8.37 -1.62
N LEU A 15 7.22 7.48 -0.91
CA LEU A 15 5.86 7.08 -1.22
C LEU A 15 4.87 7.99 -0.51
N LEU A 16 3.84 8.43 -1.23
CA LEU A 16 2.75 9.24 -0.70
C LEU A 16 1.50 8.39 -0.56
N ASP A 17 0.96 8.33 0.65
CA ASP A 17 -0.35 7.76 0.94
C ASP A 17 -1.41 8.88 0.87
N ILE A 18 -2.00 9.04 -0.32
CA ILE A 18 -3.03 10.05 -0.59
C ILE A 18 -4.29 9.81 0.25
N GLN A 19 -4.54 8.56 0.64
CA GLN A 19 -5.73 8.20 1.41
C GLN A 19 -5.52 8.43 2.91
N GLU A 20 -4.30 8.80 3.33
CA GLU A 20 -3.93 8.98 4.73
C GLU A 20 -4.30 7.75 5.58
N SER A 21 -4.23 6.57 4.95
CA SER A 21 -4.55 5.29 5.59
C SER A 21 -3.57 4.93 6.71
N SER A 22 -2.40 5.56 6.73
CA SER A 22 -1.50 5.61 7.88
C SER A 22 -0.90 7.01 8.06
N ILE A 23 -0.84 7.51 9.31
CA ILE A 23 -0.06 8.68 9.68
C ILE A 23 1.39 8.21 9.87
N PRO A 24 2.43 8.81 9.25
CA PRO A 24 2.43 10.01 8.39
C PRO A 24 2.12 9.73 6.90
N MET A 25 1.54 10.75 6.21
CA MET A 25 1.16 10.76 4.78
C MET A 25 2.29 10.38 3.80
N TRP A 26 3.55 10.47 4.23
CA TRP A 26 4.71 10.15 3.42
C TRP A 26 5.57 9.11 4.14
N MET A 27 6.04 8.12 3.40
CA MET A 27 6.88 7.06 3.93
C MET A 27 8.00 6.70 2.96
N LYS A 28 9.17 6.40 3.51
CA LYS A 28 10.27 5.83 2.71
C LYS A 28 9.97 4.37 2.42
N GLY A 29 9.95 4.01 1.14
CA GLY A 29 9.82 2.65 0.67
C GLY A 29 10.89 2.31 -0.35
N TRP A 30 10.82 1.08 -0.87
CA TRP A 30 11.70 0.63 -1.95
C TRP A 30 10.89 0.40 -3.21
N ARG A 31 11.34 0.98 -4.33
CA ARG A 31 10.74 0.77 -5.65
C ARG A 31 11.75 0.10 -6.57
N CYS A 32 11.33 -0.96 -7.24
CA CYS A 32 12.10 -1.54 -8.33
C CYS A 32 12.00 -0.66 -9.57
N VAL A 33 13.15 -0.26 -10.13
CA VAL A 33 13.19 0.57 -11.35
C VAL A 33 12.84 -0.22 -12.62
N SER A 34 12.96 -1.55 -12.58
CA SER A 34 12.69 -2.41 -13.74
C SER A 34 11.22 -2.82 -13.87
N CYS A 35 10.56 -3.21 -12.77
CA CYS A 35 9.18 -3.72 -12.81
C CYS A 35 8.17 -2.90 -12.00
N GLY A 36 8.62 -1.87 -11.28
CA GLY A 36 7.75 -1.04 -10.45
C GLY A 36 7.28 -1.70 -9.16
N ASN A 37 7.78 -2.88 -8.78
CA ASN A 37 7.41 -3.49 -7.50
C ASN A 37 7.80 -2.58 -6.33
N ILE A 38 6.83 -2.31 -5.46
CA ILE A 38 7.02 -1.50 -4.26
C ILE A 38 7.03 -2.42 -3.04
N VAL A 39 7.98 -2.17 -2.15
CA VAL A 39 8.08 -2.78 -0.83
C VAL A 39 8.03 -1.66 0.20
N ASP A 40 6.91 -1.59 0.91
CA ASP A 40 6.71 -0.74 2.07
C ASP A 40 5.94 -1.54 3.15
N PRO A 41 6.08 -1.19 4.45
CA PRO A 41 5.42 -1.91 5.55
C PRO A 41 3.89 -2.02 5.42
N LEU A 42 3.21 -0.96 4.97
CA LEU A 42 1.76 -0.89 4.80
C LEU A 42 1.28 -1.76 3.63
N ILE A 43 1.88 -1.63 2.44
CA ILE A 43 1.56 -2.52 1.31
C ILE A 43 1.83 -3.98 1.69
N GLN A 44 2.92 -4.23 2.42
CA GLN A 44 3.24 -5.59 2.88
C GLN A 44 2.19 -6.11 3.87
N GLN A 45 1.78 -5.31 4.85
CA GLN A 45 0.71 -5.66 5.79
C GLN A 45 -0.60 -5.97 5.06
N HIS A 46 -1.04 -5.10 4.16
CA HIS A 46 -2.25 -5.33 3.37
C HIS A 46 -2.16 -6.62 2.54
N ARG A 47 -1.02 -6.89 1.89
CA ARG A 47 -0.80 -8.15 1.16
C ARG A 47 -0.84 -9.36 2.08
N MET A 48 -0.28 -9.29 3.29
CA MET A 48 -0.33 -10.40 4.25
C MET A 48 -1.77 -10.67 4.69
N ILE A 49 -2.54 -9.63 5.01
CA ILE A 49 -3.95 -9.77 5.42
C ILE A 49 -4.80 -10.37 4.30
N GLN A 50 -4.61 -9.89 3.06
CA GLN A 50 -5.28 -10.45 1.88
C GLN A 50 -4.92 -11.93 1.66
N ARG A 51 -3.64 -12.29 1.78
CA ARG A 51 -3.16 -13.68 1.63
C ARG A 51 -3.67 -14.60 2.74
N ALA A 52 -3.83 -14.08 3.96
CA ALA A 52 -4.39 -14.83 5.09
C ALA A 52 -5.91 -15.05 4.97
N GLY A 53 -6.56 -14.59 3.89
CA GLY A 53 -8.01 -14.70 3.71
C GLY A 53 -8.82 -13.76 4.59
N ALA A 54 -8.17 -12.89 5.35
CA ALA A 54 -8.79 -11.93 6.27
C ALA A 54 -9.23 -10.62 5.57
N GLY A 55 -9.09 -10.52 4.25
CA GLY A 55 -9.51 -9.34 3.47
C GLY A 55 -10.98 -8.96 3.69
N ARG A 56 -11.87 -9.94 3.90
CA ARG A 56 -13.29 -9.71 4.22
C ARG A 56 -13.53 -9.05 5.57
N LEU A 57 -12.61 -9.17 6.53
CA LEU A 57 -12.75 -8.55 7.86
C LEU A 57 -12.43 -7.05 7.83
N LEU A 58 -11.59 -6.62 6.89
CA LEU A 58 -11.25 -5.20 6.71
C LEU A 58 -12.34 -4.40 5.98
N GLU A 59 -13.06 -5.04 5.06
CA GLU A 59 -14.16 -4.39 4.31
C GLU A 59 -15.32 -3.95 5.21
N THR A 60 -15.56 -4.68 6.32
CA THR A 60 -16.64 -4.36 7.27
C THR A 60 -16.43 -3.07 8.07
N GLU A 61 -15.18 -2.60 8.24
CA GLU A 61 -14.90 -1.33 8.94
C GLU A 61 -14.78 -0.14 7.97
N ALA A 62 -14.62 -0.38 6.67
CA ALA A 62 -14.49 0.64 5.64
C ALA A 62 -15.83 1.07 4.99
N ALA A 63 -16.94 0.96 5.72
CA ALA A 63 -18.22 1.54 5.32
C ALA A 63 -18.13 3.08 5.35
N LYS A 64 -17.52 3.63 4.28
CA LYS A 64 -17.32 5.04 4.02
C LYS A 64 -18.68 5.77 4.10
N PRO A 65 -18.83 6.84 4.90
CA PRO A 65 -20.07 7.63 4.87
C PRO A 65 -20.23 8.19 3.47
N GLN A 66 -21.37 7.91 2.84
CA GLN A 66 -21.75 8.53 1.58
C GLN A 66 -21.91 10.02 1.83
N LEU A 67 -20.92 10.81 1.44
CA LEU A 67 -21.05 12.27 1.38
C LEU A 67 -22.13 12.57 0.34
N ARG A 68 -23.34 12.84 0.83
CA ARG A 68 -24.43 13.37 0.02
C ARG A 68 -23.97 14.70 -0.57
N HIS A 69 -23.81 14.74 -1.89
CA HIS A 69 -23.73 15.99 -2.61
C HIS A 69 -25.05 16.75 -2.37
N VAL A 70 -24.97 17.86 -1.63
CA VAL A 70 -26.04 18.85 -1.57
C VAL A 70 -25.90 19.70 -2.84
N ALA A 71 -26.94 19.69 -3.66
CA ALA A 71 -27.07 20.49 -4.88
C ALA A 71 -27.28 21.97 -4.56
#